data_AF-F1Z0Q8-F1
#
_entry.id   AF-F1Z0Q8-F1
#
_cell.length_a   1.000
_cell.length_b   1.000
_cell.length_c   1.000
_cell.angle_alpha   90.00
_cell.angle_beta   90.00
_cell.angle_gamma   90.00
#
_symmetry.space_group_name_H-M   'P 1'
#
loop_
_entity.id
_entity.type
_entity.pdbx_description
1 polymer ?
#
loop_
_entity_poly.entity_id
_entity_poly.type
_entity_poly.pdbx_seq_one_letter_code
_entity_poly.pdbx_strand_id
1 'polypeptide(L)' 'MKTKFAVTVTNKQYLTPLDELRNFKDWLNTDNYVEIGKMLNVSANKANRLYNEEDLPDKNVLTRMRKLMEEVE' A
#
# COMPACT_ATOMS: atom_id res chain seq x y z
N MET A 1 -14.03 25.31 -37.29
CA MET A 1 -14.03 23.96 -36.65
C MET A 1 -13.51 24.10 -35.23
N LYS A 2 -14.29 23.73 -34.21
CA LYS A 2 -13.82 23.69 -32.82
C LYS A 2 -13.23 22.30 -32.55
N THR A 3 -11.91 22.19 -32.52
CA THR A 3 -11.22 20.95 -32.17
C THR A 3 -11.47 20.68 -30.69
N LYS A 4 -12.27 19.65 -30.39
CA LYS A 4 -12.48 19.15 -29.04
C LYS A 4 -11.22 18.38 -28.64
N PHE A 5 -10.41 18.95 -27.77
CA PHE A 5 -9.36 18.19 -27.09
C PHE A 5 -10.06 17.18 -26.18
N ALA A 6 -10.12 15.92 -26.60
CA ALA A 6 -10.49 14.82 -25.74
C ALA A 6 -9.34 14.65 -24.73
N VAL A 7 -9.51 15.24 -23.54
CA VAL A 7 -8.64 14.95 -22.41
C VAL A 7 -8.96 13.53 -21.97
N THR A 8 -8.17 12.56 -22.44
CA THR A 8 -8.18 11.21 -21.89
C THR A 8 -7.60 11.30 -20.49
N VAL A 9 -8.45 11.53 -19.49
CA VAL A 9 -8.07 11.35 -18.09
C VAL A 9 -7.81 9.85 -17.92
N THR A 10 -6.56 9.44 -18.05
CA THR A 10 -6.13 8.15 -17.53
C THR A 10 -6.34 8.22 -16.04
N ASN A 11 -7.41 7.57 -15.59
CA ASN A 11 -7.82 7.51 -14.19
C ASN A 11 -6.81 6.62 -13.45
N LYS A 12 -5.56 7.08 -13.32
CA LYS A 12 -4.64 6.56 -12.32
C LYS A 12 -5.25 7.00 -11.00
N GLN A 13 -6.10 6.14 -10.42
CA GLN A 13 -6.45 6.27 -9.02
C GLN A 13 -5.13 6.22 -8.25
N TYR A 14 -4.63 7.38 -7.87
CA TYR A 14 -3.53 7.47 -6.93
C TYR A 14 -4.10 6.96 -5.61
N LEU A 15 -3.87 5.68 -5.32
CA LEU A 15 -4.21 5.12 -4.02
C LEU A 15 -3.53 5.97 -2.96
N THR A 16 -4.30 6.42 -1.97
CA THR A 16 -3.72 7.12 -0.84
C THR A 16 -2.85 6.14 -0.04
N PRO A 17 -1.91 6.63 0.79
CA PRO A 17 -1.14 5.75 1.67
C PRO A 17 -2.03 4.86 2.55
N LEU A 18 -3.22 5.33 2.90
CA LEU A 18 -4.20 4.56 3.67
C LEU A 18 -4.88 3.47 2.83
N ASP A 19 -5.21 3.77 1.56
CA ASP A 19 -5.80 2.76 0.66
C ASP A 19 -4.81 1.63 0.39
N GLU A 20 -3.53 1.94 0.20
CA GLU A 20 -2.51 0.90 0.01
C GLU A 20 -2.26 0.07 1.27
N LEU A 21 -2.32 0.71 2.44
CA LEU A 21 -2.24 -0.01 3.71
C LEU A 21 -3.40 -0.99 3.88
N ARG A 22 -4.63 -0.59 3.50
CA ARG A 22 -5.81 -1.46 3.53
C ARG A 22 -5.72 -2.59 2.52
N ASN A 23 -5.33 -2.30 1.28
CA ASN A 23 -5.11 -3.34 0.26
C ASN A 23 -4.03 -4.34 0.72
N PHE A 24 -2.94 -3.85 1.31
CA PHE A 24 -1.91 -4.73 1.87
C PHE A 24 -2.45 -5.58 3.01
N LYS A 25 -3.30 -5.01 3.89
CA LYS A 25 -3.96 -5.75 4.97
C LYS A 25 -4.91 -6.84 4.43
N ASP A 26 -5.65 -6.56 3.37
CA ASP A 26 -6.53 -7.54 2.73
C ASP A 26 -5.74 -8.64 2.02
N TRP A 27 -4.56 -8.32 1.49
CA TRP A 27 -3.63 -9.29 0.89
C TRP A 27 -2.92 -10.18 1.92
N LEU A 28 -2.69 -9.67 3.15
CA LEU A 28 -2.06 -10.44 4.21
C LEU A 28 -2.95 -11.61 4.67
N ASN A 29 -2.38 -12.81 4.66
CA ASN A 29 -3.01 -14.01 5.24
C ASN A 29 -2.58 -14.28 6.70
N THR A 30 -2.03 -13.27 7.39
CA THR A 30 -1.48 -13.41 8.74
C THR A 30 -1.69 -12.13 9.54
N ASP A 31 -1.92 -12.27 10.85
CA ASP A 31 -1.94 -11.20 11.85
C ASP A 31 -0.64 -11.14 12.67
N ASN A 32 0.37 -11.93 12.29
CA ASN A 32 1.65 -11.96 12.98
C ASN A 32 2.49 -10.72 12.66
N TYR A 33 2.44 -9.72 13.55
CA TYR A 33 3.16 -8.46 13.38
C TYR A 33 4.68 -8.60 13.31
N VAL A 34 5.26 -9.67 13.86
CA VAL A 34 6.70 -9.93 13.73
C VAL A 34 7.04 -10.32 12.29
N GLU A 35 6.21 -11.13 11.67
CA GLU A 35 6.37 -11.55 10.27
C GLU A 35 6.11 -10.39 9.30
N ILE A 36 5.00 -9.65 9.52
CA ILE A 36 4.68 -8.44 8.76
C ILE A 36 5.81 -7.41 8.89
N GLY A 37 6.37 -7.24 10.09
CA GLY A 37 7.52 -6.37 10.34
C GLY A 37 8.74 -6.78 9.52
N LYS A 38 9.03 -8.08 9.41
CA LYS A 38 10.12 -8.58 8.55
C LYS A 38 9.85 -8.31 7.07
N MET A 39 8.63 -8.56 6.58
CA MET A 39 8.23 -8.30 5.19
C MET A 39 8.42 -6.82 4.81
N LEU A 40 7.99 -5.92 5.69
CA LEU A 40 8.09 -4.47 5.47
C LEU A 40 9.44 -3.87 5.90
N ASN A 41 10.31 -4.68 6.50
CA ASN A 41 11.56 -4.27 7.15
C ASN A 41 11.35 -3.05 8.08
N VAL A 42 10.44 -3.24 9.03
CA VAL A 42 10.13 -2.33 10.14
C VAL A 42 10.07 -3.14 11.45
N SER A 43 10.04 -2.47 12.61
CA SER A 43 9.85 -3.15 13.88
C SER A 43 8.45 -3.77 13.99
N ALA A 44 8.31 -4.84 14.77
CA ALA A 44 7.00 -5.45 15.03
C ALA A 44 5.98 -4.45 15.63
N ASN A 45 6.45 -3.54 16.48
CA ASN A 45 5.60 -2.46 17.01
C ASN A 45 5.10 -1.52 15.91
N LYS A 46 5.96 -1.12 14.96
CA LYS A 46 5.53 -0.29 13.83
C LYS A 46 4.57 -1.06 12.93
N ALA A 47 4.83 -2.34 12.67
CA ALA A 47 3.92 -3.20 11.91
C ALA A 47 2.54 -3.32 12.58
N ASN A 48 2.48 -3.51 13.90
CA ASN A 48 1.22 -3.52 14.66
C ASN A 48 0.46 -2.19 14.54
N ARG A 49 1.15 -1.05 14.66
CA ARG A 49 0.52 0.27 14.50
C ARG A 49 0.00 0.51 13.08
N LEU A 50 0.75 0.09 12.07
CA LEU A 50 0.31 0.14 10.67
C LEU A 50 -0.92 -0.76 10.46
N TYR A 51 -0.92 -1.99 10.96
CA TYR A 51 -2.03 -2.94 10.79
C TYR A 51 -3.34 -2.45 11.43
N ASN A 52 -3.24 -1.74 12.56
CA ASN A 52 -4.36 -1.10 13.25
C ASN A 52 -4.70 0.31 12.73
N GLU A 53 -4.08 0.75 11.63
CA GLU A 53 -4.29 2.09 11.04
C GLU A 53 -3.95 3.26 12.00
N GLU A 54 -3.19 3.01 13.06
CA GLU A 54 -2.72 4.02 14.03
C GLU A 54 -1.54 4.84 13.51
N ASP A 55 -0.99 4.43 12.38
CA ASP A 55 0.14 5.07 11.71
C ASP A 55 -0.01 4.91 10.20
N LEU A 56 0.57 5.84 9.44
CA LEU A 56 0.58 5.79 7.99
C LEU A 56 1.92 5.22 7.48
N PRO A 57 1.89 4.45 6.39
CA PRO A 57 3.12 3.96 5.79
C PRO A 57 3.89 5.12 5.15
N ASP A 58 5.20 5.15 5.37
CA ASP A 58 6.10 6.05 4.65
C ASP A 58 6.36 5.54 3.21
N LYS A 59 7.07 6.33 2.42
CA LYS A 59 7.38 5.98 1.02
C LYS A 59 8.12 4.65 0.86
N ASN A 60 8.98 4.28 1.80
CA ASN A 60 9.73 3.03 1.74
C ASN A 60 8.83 1.84 2.05
N VAL A 61 7.97 1.98 3.07
CA VAL A 61 6.97 0.98 3.43
C VAL A 61 5.98 0.77 2.29
N LEU A 62 5.45 1.85 1.70
CA LEU A 62 4.56 1.77 0.53
C LEU A 62 5.20 1.04 -0.65
N THR A 63 6.45 1.36 -0.96
CA THR A 63 7.18 0.70 -2.05
C THR A 63 7.32 -0.80 -1.81
N ARG A 64 7.55 -1.21 -0.55
CA ARG A 64 7.65 -2.62 -0.17
C ARG A 64 6.29 -3.32 -0.23
N MET A 65 5.23 -2.70 0.28
CA MET A 65 3.87 -3.22 0.18
C MET A 65 3.50 -3.52 -1.27
N ARG A 66 3.72 -2.57 -2.18
CA ARG A 66 3.45 -2.76 -3.62
C ARG A 66 4.24 -3.92 -4.20
N LYS A 67 5.55 -3.96 -3.97
CA LYS A 67 6.40 -5.05 -4.47
C LYS A 67 5.94 -6.43 -4.00
N LEU A 68 5.61 -6.55 -2.71
CA LEU A 68 5.14 -7.81 -2.14
C LEU A 68 3.80 -8.26 -2.77
N MET A 69 2.90 -7.31 -3.05
CA MET A 69 1.62 -7.62 -3.68
C MET A 69 1.76 -7.91 -5.19
N GLU A 70 2.69 -7.24 -5.89
CA GLU A 70 2.97 -7.46 -7.32
C GLU A 70 3.72 -8.77 -7.60
N GLU A 71 4.55 -9.26 -6.67
CA GLU A 71 5.29 -10.53 -6.83
C GLU A 71 4.41 -11.79 -6.77
N VAL A 72 3.11 -11.66 -6.50
CA VAL A 72 2.15 -12.79 -6.43
C VAL A 72 1.34 -13.00 -7.72
N GLU A 73 1.59 -12.22 -8.79
CA GLU A 73 1.03 -12.47 -10.14
C GLU A 73 1.85 -13.46 -11.00
#